data_AF-A0A2V8R5J3-F1
#
_entry.id   AF-A0A2V8R5J3-F1
#
_cell.length_a   1.000
_cell.length_b   1.000
_cell.length_c   1.000
_cell.angle_alpha   90.00
_cell.angle_beta   90.00
_cell.angle_gamma   90.00
#
_symmetry.space_group_name_H-M   'P 1'
#
loop_
_entity.id
_entity.type
_entity.pdbx_description
1 polymer ?
#
loop_
_entity_poly.entity_id
_entity_poly.type
_entity_poly.pdbx_seq_one_letter_code
_entity_poly.pdbx_strand_id
1 'polypeptide(L)'
;MLFTAKRSRILAVTLSLILLLTCVGCDNGEFKKRIADFQGSVGLVSNSVGTYFAEMNQFERDLYLQDVLLKPPRTVVSRNLGAPEKPALFRVTFNEESIRARVDAITLLGRYGQRLAELAGTDAPERFNSAAQELGTNLFNLGTTFNKLAGNGDPTAGNFEGPIGTIVGAIGKMILESKRDNKLRIAINEAAPAVRTVIKQLEEDLSGVVFQQRLTGYSQAVNGLIVFYNCSVDPAFEAGLCPKPAPTLSLEQRRDLLNKINDAANRYELFKANNPVESITSLRDAHEALVKYANDRSPKNLAALVAALDSFRSSAEQVAGAVIKLRDLKRGE
;
A
#
# COMPACT_ATOMS: atom_id res chain seq x y z
N MET A 1 -15.69 -66.10 -43.29
CA MET A 1 -14.60 -65.16 -42.97
C MET A 1 -15.17 -63.75 -42.99
N LEU A 2 -15.82 -63.36 -41.90
CA LEU A 2 -15.28 -62.49 -40.84
C LEU A 2 -15.14 -61.03 -41.28
N PHE A 3 -16.30 -60.36 -41.19
CA PHE A 3 -16.44 -58.93 -40.95
C PHE A 3 -15.63 -58.49 -39.72
N THR A 4 -15.08 -57.28 -39.79
CA THR A 4 -15.01 -56.23 -38.73
C THR A 4 -13.63 -55.59 -38.56
N ALA A 5 -13.37 -54.50 -39.30
CA ALA A 5 -12.20 -53.63 -39.09
C ALA A 5 -12.58 -52.14 -39.08
N LYS A 6 -13.78 -51.78 -38.58
CA LYS A 6 -14.26 -50.38 -38.59
C LYS A 6 -14.78 -49.85 -37.25
N ARG A 7 -14.71 -50.62 -36.16
CA ARG A 7 -15.25 -50.21 -34.83
C ARG A 7 -14.21 -49.69 -33.82
N SER A 8 -12.90 -49.82 -34.08
CA SER A 8 -11.86 -49.49 -33.10
C SER A 8 -11.48 -47.98 -33.04
N ARG A 9 -11.69 -47.20 -34.10
CA ARG A 9 -11.30 -45.77 -34.10
C ARG A 9 -12.35 -44.81 -33.52
N ILE A 10 -13.61 -45.22 -33.44
CA ILE A 10 -14.70 -44.38 -32.90
C ILE A 10 -14.74 -44.44 -31.37
N LEU A 11 -14.30 -45.56 -30.75
CA LEU A 11 -14.25 -45.70 -29.28
C LEU A 11 -13.09 -44.92 -28.63
N ALA A 12 -11.96 -44.76 -29.33
CA ALA A 12 -10.82 -44.01 -28.80
C ALA A 12 -11.04 -42.48 -28.84
N VAL A 13 -11.80 -41.97 -29.81
CA VAL A 13 -12.10 -40.53 -29.93
C VAL A 13 -13.21 -40.09 -28.97
N THR A 14 -14.13 -40.99 -28.59
CA THR A 14 -15.18 -40.69 -27.61
C THR A 14 -14.71 -40.79 -26.16
N LEU A 15 -13.72 -41.64 -25.84
CA LEU A 15 -13.18 -41.73 -24.47
C LEU A 15 -12.23 -40.56 -24.13
N SER A 16 -11.49 -40.01 -25.10
CA SER A 16 -10.68 -38.79 -24.91
C SER A 16 -11.50 -37.50 -24.84
N LEU A 17 -12.72 -37.49 -25.38
CA LEU A 17 -13.62 -36.34 -25.28
C LEU A 17 -14.37 -36.31 -23.93
N ILE A 18 -14.61 -37.46 -23.32
CA ILE A 18 -15.24 -37.57 -21.99
C ILE A 18 -14.23 -37.28 -20.85
N LEU A 19 -12.94 -37.54 -21.05
CA LEU A 19 -11.89 -37.21 -20.06
C LEU A 19 -11.49 -35.71 -20.04
N LEU A 20 -11.84 -34.94 -21.08
CA LEU A 20 -11.69 -33.47 -21.10
C LEU A 20 -12.91 -32.72 -20.54
N LEU A 21 -14.02 -33.41 -20.30
CA LEU A 21 -15.26 -32.82 -19.77
C LEU A 21 -15.38 -32.90 -18.24
N THR A 22 -14.43 -33.56 -17.55
CA THR A 22 -14.45 -33.70 -16.09
C THR A 22 -13.64 -32.65 -15.32
N CYS A 23 -13.02 -31.67 -15.99
CA CYS A 23 -12.27 -30.59 -15.33
C CYS A 23 -13.06 -29.30 -15.11
N VAL A 24 -14.34 -29.23 -15.46
CA VAL A 24 -15.15 -28.00 -15.27
C VAL A 24 -15.85 -27.96 -13.89
N GLY A 25 -15.68 -29.00 -13.06
CA GLY A 25 -16.36 -29.15 -11.77
C GLY A 25 -15.51 -28.91 -10.51
N CYS A 26 -14.20 -28.72 -10.63
CA CYS A 26 -13.28 -28.51 -9.49
C CYS A 26 -12.61 -27.12 -9.61
N ASP A 27 -13.31 -26.02 -9.29
CA ASP A 27 -12.60 -24.73 -9.21
C ASP A 27 -13.27 -23.64 -8.33
N ASN A 28 -14.55 -23.76 -7.98
CA ASN A 28 -15.19 -22.72 -7.15
C ASN A 28 -14.58 -22.59 -5.74
N GLY A 29 -14.03 -23.66 -5.18
CA GLY A 29 -13.41 -23.63 -3.84
C GLY A 29 -12.04 -22.95 -3.82
N GLU A 30 -11.17 -23.28 -4.77
CA GLU A 30 -9.83 -22.70 -4.86
C GLU A 30 -9.89 -21.23 -5.26
N PHE A 31 -10.77 -20.88 -6.21
CA PHE A 31 -11.01 -19.49 -6.58
C PHE A 31 -11.51 -18.67 -5.38
N LYS A 32 -12.55 -19.15 -4.66
CA LYS A 32 -13.06 -18.48 -3.44
C LYS A 32 -11.96 -18.27 -2.39
N LYS A 33 -11.09 -19.27 -2.19
CA LYS A 33 -9.93 -19.15 -1.29
C LYS A 33 -8.96 -18.06 -1.74
N ARG A 34 -8.59 -17.99 -3.01
CA ARG A 34 -7.67 -16.96 -3.53
C ARG A 34 -8.25 -15.55 -3.44
N ILE A 35 -9.56 -15.40 -3.56
CA ILE A 35 -10.24 -14.12 -3.30
C ILE A 35 -10.19 -13.73 -1.82
N ALA A 36 -10.35 -14.69 -0.91
CA ALA A 36 -10.16 -14.44 0.51
C ALA A 36 -8.70 -14.05 0.84
N ASP A 37 -7.72 -14.74 0.26
CA ASP A 37 -6.30 -14.42 0.41
C ASP A 37 -5.97 -13.02 -0.13
N PHE A 38 -6.60 -12.61 -1.24
CA PHE A 38 -6.50 -11.25 -1.76
C PHE A 38 -7.00 -10.21 -0.75
N GLN A 39 -8.16 -10.44 -0.10
CA GLN A 39 -8.66 -9.53 0.93
C GLN A 39 -7.70 -9.45 2.13
N GLY A 40 -7.18 -10.59 2.57
CA GLY A 40 -6.16 -10.63 3.63
C GLY A 40 -4.95 -9.78 3.25
N SER A 41 -4.51 -9.90 1.99
CA SER A 41 -3.39 -9.14 1.43
C SER A 41 -3.68 -7.63 1.36
N VAL A 42 -4.89 -7.23 0.96
CA VAL A 42 -5.32 -5.81 1.03
C VAL A 42 -5.25 -5.31 2.46
N GLY A 43 -5.75 -6.08 3.44
CA GLY A 43 -5.67 -5.72 4.85
C GLY A 43 -4.22 -5.54 5.33
N LEU A 44 -3.32 -6.43 4.91
CA LEU A 44 -1.89 -6.33 5.21
C LEU A 44 -1.26 -5.08 4.58
N VAL A 45 -1.55 -4.78 3.31
CA VAL A 45 -1.05 -3.57 2.65
C VAL A 45 -1.62 -2.31 3.27
N SER A 46 -2.94 -2.22 3.47
CA SER A 46 -3.59 -1.09 4.14
C SER A 46 -2.96 -0.82 5.51
N ASN A 47 -2.75 -1.86 6.31
CA ASN A 47 -2.14 -1.72 7.63
C ASN A 47 -0.66 -1.32 7.55
N SER A 48 0.11 -1.92 6.65
CA SER A 48 1.54 -1.67 6.53
C SER A 48 1.83 -0.29 5.94
N VAL A 49 1.18 0.06 4.83
CA VAL A 49 1.23 1.38 4.21
C VAL A 49 0.67 2.43 5.17
N GLY A 50 -0.45 2.13 5.84
CA GLY A 50 -0.98 2.98 6.91
C GLY A 50 0.02 3.23 8.03
N THR A 51 0.83 2.23 8.38
CA THR A 51 1.93 2.41 9.34
C THR A 51 3.00 3.36 8.79
N TYR A 52 3.42 3.22 7.53
CA TYR A 52 4.38 4.16 6.92
C TYR A 52 3.88 5.61 6.94
N PHE A 53 2.60 5.83 6.64
CA PHE A 53 1.98 7.14 6.73
C PHE A 53 1.86 7.64 8.18
N ALA A 54 1.29 6.83 9.09
CA ALA A 54 1.02 7.20 10.48
C ALA A 54 2.30 7.52 11.28
N GLU A 55 3.34 6.72 11.10
CA GLU A 55 4.60 6.90 11.80
C GLU A 55 5.44 8.04 11.21
N MET A 56 5.09 8.61 10.04
CA MET A 56 5.86 9.70 9.42
C MET A 56 6.00 10.90 10.34
N ASN A 57 4.90 11.30 10.99
CA ASN A 57 4.93 12.46 11.87
C ASN A 57 5.79 12.19 13.12
N GLN A 58 5.79 10.96 13.64
CA GLN A 58 6.70 10.60 14.74
C GLN A 58 8.15 10.59 14.27
N PHE A 59 8.41 10.03 13.09
CA PHE A 59 9.74 9.97 12.49
C PHE A 59 10.33 11.37 12.27
N GLU A 60 9.59 12.30 11.67
CA GLU A 60 10.05 13.69 11.47
C GLU A 60 10.30 14.41 12.80
N ARG A 61 9.49 14.14 13.84
CA ARG A 61 9.72 14.67 15.18
C ARG A 61 11.01 14.12 15.79
N ASP A 62 11.22 12.80 15.73
CA ASP A 62 12.39 12.14 16.28
C ASP A 62 13.67 12.66 15.59
N LEU A 63 13.64 12.78 14.27
CA LEU A 63 14.74 13.33 13.47
C LEU A 63 15.04 14.79 13.83
N TYR A 64 14.00 15.61 13.98
CA TYR A 64 14.15 17.01 14.37
C TYR A 64 14.78 17.15 15.76
N LEU A 65 14.29 16.39 16.74
CA LEU A 65 14.82 16.44 18.11
C LEU A 65 16.25 15.93 18.18
N GLN A 66 16.59 14.90 17.39
CA GLN A 66 17.96 14.44 17.25
C GLN A 66 18.86 15.52 16.65
N ASP A 67 18.42 16.21 15.60
CA ASP A 67 19.19 17.30 15.00
C ASP A 67 19.42 18.47 15.98
N VAL A 68 18.41 18.83 16.79
CA VAL A 68 18.56 19.82 17.88
C VAL A 68 19.57 19.34 18.92
N LEU A 69 19.49 18.08 19.35
CA LEU A 69 20.41 17.49 20.33
C LEU A 69 21.86 17.53 19.85
N LEU A 70 22.11 17.18 18.58
CA LEU A 70 23.46 17.03 18.04
C LEU A 70 24.11 18.37 17.63
N LYS A 71 23.34 19.46 17.54
CA LYS A 71 23.81 20.77 17.04
C LYS A 71 23.50 21.93 18.01
N PRO A 72 24.09 21.96 19.22
CA PRO A 72 23.99 23.13 20.07
C PRO A 72 24.54 24.40 19.38
N PRO A 73 24.00 25.59 19.67
CA PRO A 73 22.97 25.89 20.67
C PRO A 73 21.53 25.87 20.13
N ARG A 74 21.19 25.03 19.15
CA ARG A 74 19.82 24.95 18.62
C ARG A 74 18.81 24.71 19.74
N THR A 75 17.68 25.40 19.67
CA THR A 75 16.56 25.27 20.61
C THR A 75 15.39 24.55 19.95
N VAL A 76 14.53 23.95 20.77
CA VAL A 76 13.29 23.34 20.31
C VAL A 76 12.28 24.46 19.98
N VAL A 77 12.02 24.65 18.69
CA VAL A 77 10.98 25.53 18.14
C VAL A 77 9.65 24.79 17.96
N SER A 78 8.54 25.48 18.25
CA SER A 78 7.16 25.07 17.98
C SER A 78 6.53 26.00 16.94
N ARG A 79 5.69 25.46 16.06
CA ARG A 79 4.97 26.25 15.04
C ARG A 79 3.87 27.14 15.66
N ASN A 80 3.34 26.73 16.82
CA ASN A 80 2.22 27.37 17.49
C ASN A 80 2.60 27.79 18.93
N LEU A 81 3.86 28.23 19.13
CA LEU A 81 4.31 28.69 20.45
C LEU A 81 3.45 29.89 20.89
N GLY A 82 2.63 29.71 21.95
CA GLY A 82 1.74 30.75 22.47
C GLY A 82 0.27 30.70 22.01
N ALA A 83 -0.10 29.75 21.14
CA ALA A 83 -1.51 29.47 20.86
C ALA A 83 -2.13 28.57 21.96
N PRO A 84 -3.46 28.63 22.21
CA PRO A 84 -4.14 27.75 23.17
C PRO A 84 -4.17 26.27 22.75
N GLU A 85 -3.80 25.98 21.51
CA GLU A 85 -3.69 24.61 20.98
C GLU A 85 -2.39 23.94 21.40
N LYS A 86 -2.35 22.60 21.36
CA LYS A 86 -1.15 21.83 21.72
C LYS A 86 0.04 22.25 20.82
N PRO A 87 1.25 22.45 21.38
CA PRO A 87 2.42 22.83 20.58
C PRO A 87 2.68 21.78 19.48
N ALA A 88 2.57 22.19 18.22
CA ALA A 88 2.95 21.37 17.09
C ALA A 88 4.41 21.64 16.73
N LEU A 89 5.26 20.61 16.78
CA LEU A 89 6.64 20.72 16.29
C LEU A 89 6.64 21.04 14.78
N PHE A 90 7.71 21.66 14.31
CA PHE A 90 7.77 22.38 13.04
C PHE A 90 7.48 21.54 11.78
N ARG A 91 7.48 20.20 11.83
CA ARG A 91 7.23 19.33 10.68
C ARG A 91 6.07 18.36 10.88
N VAL A 92 5.13 18.41 9.94
CA VAL A 92 4.00 17.47 9.77
C VAL A 92 3.81 17.34 8.26
N THR A 93 3.98 16.14 7.71
CA THR A 93 3.88 15.90 6.25
C THR A 93 2.44 15.67 5.83
N PHE A 94 1.72 14.84 6.59
CA PHE A 94 0.29 14.60 6.42
C PHE A 94 -0.39 14.72 7.79
N ASN A 95 -1.55 15.36 7.85
CA ASN A 95 -2.37 15.31 9.05
C ASN A 95 -2.99 13.90 9.22
N GLU A 96 -3.51 13.59 10.40
CA GLU A 96 -4.07 12.26 10.69
C GLU A 96 -5.22 11.87 9.74
N GLU A 97 -6.05 12.84 9.35
CA GLU A 97 -7.18 12.63 8.45
C GLU A 97 -6.72 12.32 7.02
N SER A 98 -5.68 13.00 6.52
CA SER A 98 -5.01 12.73 5.24
C SER A 98 -4.45 11.31 5.18
N ILE A 99 -3.88 10.83 6.29
CA ILE A 99 -3.34 9.48 6.40
C ILE A 99 -4.48 8.47 6.37
N ARG A 100 -5.52 8.68 7.20
CA ARG A 100 -6.69 7.80 7.25
C ARG A 100 -7.37 7.71 5.88
N ALA A 101 -7.57 8.82 5.17
CA ALA A 101 -8.19 8.83 3.85
C ALA A 101 -7.42 7.96 2.83
N ARG A 102 -6.09 7.98 2.83
CA ARG A 102 -5.28 7.13 1.93
C ARG A 102 -5.36 5.64 2.28
N VAL A 103 -5.36 5.32 3.58
CA VAL A 103 -5.56 3.95 4.06
C VAL A 103 -6.96 3.44 3.71
N ASP A 104 -7.98 4.29 3.85
CA ASP A 104 -9.35 4.01 3.46
C ASP A 104 -9.45 3.80 1.94
N ALA A 105 -8.73 4.58 1.13
CA ALA A 105 -8.65 4.39 -0.32
C ALA A 105 -8.11 2.99 -0.68
N ILE A 106 -6.98 2.56 -0.11
CA ILE A 106 -6.43 1.22 -0.35
C ILE A 106 -7.43 0.13 0.04
N THR A 107 -8.05 0.29 1.22
CA THR A 107 -9.05 -0.66 1.74
C THR A 107 -10.27 -0.75 0.83
N LEU A 108 -10.80 0.39 0.38
CA LEU A 108 -11.97 0.44 -0.50
C LEU A 108 -11.66 -0.07 -1.91
N LEU A 109 -10.44 0.13 -2.42
CA LEU A 109 -9.98 -0.49 -3.65
C LEU A 109 -9.93 -2.02 -3.56
N GLY A 110 -9.48 -2.55 -2.42
CA GLY A 110 -9.53 -3.99 -2.17
C GLY A 110 -10.96 -4.53 -2.07
N ARG A 111 -11.87 -3.80 -1.40
CA ARG A 111 -13.30 -4.14 -1.38
C ARG A 111 -13.90 -4.10 -2.78
N TYR A 112 -13.53 -3.12 -3.60
CA TYR A 112 -13.94 -3.07 -5.01
C TYR A 112 -13.46 -4.31 -5.78
N GLY A 113 -12.17 -4.67 -5.65
CA GLY A 113 -11.62 -5.87 -6.27
C GLY A 113 -12.31 -7.17 -5.83
N GLN A 114 -12.66 -7.28 -4.54
CA GLN A 114 -13.47 -8.39 -4.03
C GLN A 114 -14.83 -8.46 -4.71
N ARG A 115 -15.55 -7.33 -4.83
CA ARG A 115 -16.85 -7.31 -5.50
C ARG A 115 -16.74 -7.74 -6.96
N LEU A 116 -15.66 -7.37 -7.66
CA LEU A 116 -15.39 -7.87 -9.01
C LEU A 116 -15.22 -9.38 -9.04
N ALA A 117 -14.58 -9.95 -8.03
CA ALA A 117 -14.32 -11.38 -7.97
C ALA A 117 -15.53 -12.22 -7.55
N GLU A 118 -16.32 -11.79 -6.56
CA GLU A 118 -17.56 -12.47 -6.13
C GLU A 118 -18.55 -12.59 -7.27
N LEU A 119 -18.64 -11.52 -8.04
CA LEU A 119 -19.40 -11.39 -9.26
C LEU A 119 -18.90 -12.30 -10.40
N ALA A 120 -17.59 -12.54 -10.43
CA ALA A 120 -17.00 -13.55 -11.31
C ALA A 120 -17.31 -14.99 -10.84
N GLY A 121 -17.39 -15.21 -9.52
CA GLY A 121 -17.52 -16.52 -8.87
C GLY A 121 -18.93 -17.04 -8.58
N THR A 122 -19.99 -16.29 -8.94
CA THR A 122 -21.41 -16.66 -8.84
C THR A 122 -21.88 -17.14 -7.46
N ASP A 123 -22.49 -16.26 -6.65
CA ASP A 123 -23.52 -16.58 -5.65
C ASP A 123 -24.30 -15.30 -5.22
N ALA A 124 -25.63 -15.31 -5.39
CA ALA A 124 -26.66 -14.37 -4.88
C ALA A 124 -26.67 -12.88 -5.37
N PRO A 125 -27.63 -12.48 -6.25
CA PRO A 125 -27.81 -11.10 -6.74
C PRO A 125 -28.08 -10.04 -5.66
N GLU A 126 -28.84 -10.39 -4.61
CA GLU A 126 -29.26 -9.43 -3.58
C GLU A 126 -28.09 -9.00 -2.70
N ARG A 127 -27.22 -9.95 -2.31
CA ARG A 127 -26.01 -9.66 -1.52
C ARG A 127 -25.04 -8.77 -2.30
N PHE A 128 -24.95 -8.96 -3.61
CA PHE A 128 -24.13 -8.11 -4.47
C PHE A 128 -24.64 -6.66 -4.49
N ASN A 129 -25.93 -6.44 -4.70
CA ASN A 129 -26.50 -5.08 -4.77
C ASN A 129 -26.33 -4.32 -3.46
N SER A 130 -26.64 -4.93 -2.31
CA SER A 130 -26.45 -4.28 -1.01
C SER A 130 -24.98 -3.95 -0.75
N ALA A 131 -24.07 -4.86 -1.09
CA ALA A 131 -22.64 -4.66 -0.88
C ALA A 131 -22.03 -3.63 -1.87
N ALA A 132 -22.55 -3.57 -3.10
CA ALA A 132 -22.18 -2.54 -4.07
C ALA A 132 -22.68 -1.15 -3.62
N GLN A 133 -23.89 -1.08 -3.07
CA GLN A 133 -24.43 0.16 -2.51
C GLN A 133 -23.60 0.65 -1.32
N GLU A 134 -23.23 -0.25 -0.40
CA GLU A 134 -22.35 0.08 0.72
C GLU A 134 -20.99 0.59 0.23
N LEU A 135 -20.39 -0.08 -0.76
CA LEU A 135 -19.13 0.36 -1.38
C LEU A 135 -19.27 1.75 -2.01
N GLY A 136 -20.35 2.00 -2.75
CA GLY A 136 -20.64 3.30 -3.35
C GLY A 136 -20.76 4.42 -2.31
N THR A 137 -21.48 4.18 -1.21
CA THR A 137 -21.59 5.11 -0.08
C THR A 137 -20.24 5.39 0.57
N ASN A 138 -19.45 4.36 0.83
CA ASN A 138 -18.13 4.52 1.45
C ASN A 138 -17.16 5.30 0.54
N LEU A 139 -17.18 5.03 -0.77
CA LEU A 139 -16.39 5.79 -1.74
C LEU A 139 -16.86 7.24 -1.86
N PHE A 140 -18.17 7.49 -1.85
CA PHE A 140 -18.71 8.86 -1.84
C PHE A 140 -18.25 9.65 -0.61
N ASN A 141 -18.31 9.03 0.57
CA ASN A 141 -17.82 9.63 1.80
C ASN A 141 -16.31 9.89 1.72
N LEU A 142 -15.54 8.94 1.18
CA LEU A 142 -14.10 9.12 0.97
C LEU A 142 -13.80 10.29 0.03
N GLY A 143 -14.53 10.43 -1.09
CA GLY A 143 -14.39 11.56 -2.00
C GLY A 143 -14.69 12.90 -1.31
N THR A 144 -15.73 12.94 -0.47
CA THR A 144 -16.05 14.11 0.37
C THR A 144 -14.91 14.44 1.34
N THR A 145 -14.29 13.43 1.96
CA THR A 145 -13.13 13.62 2.83
C THR A 145 -11.96 14.21 2.06
N PHE A 146 -11.61 13.67 0.89
CA PHE A 146 -10.53 14.22 0.06
C PHE A 146 -10.79 15.66 -0.42
N ASN A 147 -12.04 16.00 -0.76
CA ASN A 147 -12.41 17.37 -1.10
C ASN A 147 -12.15 18.34 0.07
N LYS A 148 -12.54 17.97 1.29
CA LYS A 148 -12.26 18.75 2.51
C LYS A 148 -10.75 18.88 2.76
N LEU A 149 -10.01 17.79 2.62
CA LEU A 149 -8.56 17.77 2.82
C LEU A 149 -7.81 18.67 1.83
N ALA A 150 -8.26 18.73 0.58
CA ALA A 150 -7.71 19.64 -0.41
C ALA A 150 -7.85 21.11 0.01
N GLY A 151 -8.99 21.47 0.63
CA GLY A 151 -9.21 22.79 1.22
C GLY A 151 -8.42 23.06 2.51
N ASN A 152 -7.93 22.01 3.18
CA ASN A 152 -7.24 22.07 4.47
C ASN A 152 -5.72 21.85 4.37
N GLY A 153 -5.14 22.08 3.19
CA GLY A 153 -3.68 22.13 3.00
C GLY A 153 -2.99 20.80 2.67
N ASP A 154 -3.74 19.74 2.32
CA ASP A 154 -3.15 18.56 1.67
C ASP A 154 -3.08 18.80 0.15
N PRO A 155 -1.89 19.06 -0.42
CA PRO A 155 -1.74 19.48 -1.82
C PRO A 155 -2.10 18.39 -2.83
N THR A 156 -2.14 17.13 -2.40
CA THR A 156 -2.40 15.95 -3.25
C THR A 156 -3.80 15.40 -3.11
N ALA A 157 -4.55 15.80 -2.07
CA ALA A 157 -5.90 15.30 -1.81
C ALA A 157 -6.89 15.57 -2.96
N GLY A 158 -6.77 16.71 -3.64
CA GLY A 158 -7.64 17.05 -4.78
C GLY A 158 -7.55 16.06 -5.95
N ASN A 159 -6.43 15.34 -6.08
CA ASN A 159 -6.23 14.36 -7.16
C ASN A 159 -7.10 13.10 -7.00
N PHE A 160 -7.64 12.85 -5.80
CA PHE A 160 -8.48 11.68 -5.51
C PHE A 160 -9.96 11.92 -5.80
N GLU A 161 -10.45 13.16 -5.71
CA GLU A 161 -11.88 13.48 -5.75
C GLU A 161 -12.54 13.03 -7.06
N GLY A 162 -12.03 13.50 -8.21
CA GLY A 162 -12.59 13.19 -9.52
C GLY A 162 -12.59 11.70 -9.87
N PRO A 163 -11.47 10.97 -9.69
CA PRO A 163 -11.44 9.53 -9.87
C PRO A 163 -12.41 8.79 -8.95
N ILE A 164 -12.48 9.12 -7.66
CA ILE A 164 -13.43 8.48 -6.74
C ILE A 164 -14.87 8.73 -7.17
N GLY A 165 -15.23 9.96 -7.55
CA GLY A 165 -16.56 10.28 -8.07
C GLY A 165 -16.92 9.46 -9.31
N THR A 166 -15.94 9.20 -10.19
CA THR A 166 -16.13 8.33 -11.36
C THR A 166 -16.45 6.88 -10.98
N ILE A 167 -15.75 6.33 -9.98
CA ILE A 167 -16.00 4.97 -9.47
C ILE A 167 -17.40 4.89 -8.85
N VAL A 168 -17.79 5.88 -8.05
CA VAL A 168 -19.14 5.97 -7.45
C VAL A 168 -20.21 6.00 -8.52
N GLY A 169 -20.03 6.81 -9.58
CA GLY A 169 -20.96 6.87 -10.70
C GLY A 169 -21.12 5.54 -11.43
N ALA A 170 -20.01 4.83 -11.67
CA ALA A 170 -20.03 3.50 -12.29
C ALA A 170 -20.75 2.46 -11.43
N ILE A 171 -20.54 2.46 -10.11
CA ILE A 171 -21.25 1.59 -9.16
C ILE A 171 -22.75 1.94 -9.13
N GLY A 172 -23.12 3.22 -9.14
CA GLY A 172 -24.53 3.64 -9.18
C GLY A 172 -25.27 3.11 -10.41
N LYS A 173 -24.65 3.19 -11.59
CA LYS A 173 -25.20 2.62 -12.84
C LYS A 173 -25.38 1.10 -12.77
N MET A 174 -24.48 0.41 -12.05
CA MET A 174 -24.51 -1.04 -11.88
C MET A 174 -25.72 -1.52 -11.07
N ILE A 175 -26.16 -0.75 -10.07
CA ILE A 175 -27.24 -1.11 -9.13
C ILE A 175 -28.63 -0.94 -9.77
N LEU A 176 -28.78 0.00 -10.72
CA LEU A 176 -30.09 0.40 -11.25
C LEU A 176 -30.68 -0.53 -12.33
N GLU A 177 -29.93 -1.48 -12.90
CA GLU A 177 -30.38 -2.24 -14.08
C GLU A 177 -30.45 -3.78 -13.88
N SER A 178 -31.50 -4.40 -14.42
CA SER A 178 -31.80 -5.85 -14.30
C SER A 178 -31.00 -6.77 -15.25
N LYS A 179 -30.25 -6.22 -16.22
CA LYS A 179 -29.40 -6.98 -17.18
C LYS A 179 -27.94 -7.02 -16.76
N ARG A 180 -27.70 -7.81 -15.71
CA ARG A 180 -26.48 -7.85 -14.89
C ARG A 180 -25.17 -7.95 -15.66
N ASP A 181 -24.92 -9.02 -16.41
CA ASP A 181 -23.56 -9.35 -16.86
C ASP A 181 -22.95 -8.34 -17.86
N ASN A 182 -23.76 -7.78 -18.78
CA ASN A 182 -23.24 -6.80 -19.75
C ASN A 182 -23.01 -5.41 -19.12
N LYS A 183 -23.92 -4.97 -18.25
CA LYS A 183 -23.85 -3.62 -17.64
C LYS A 183 -22.83 -3.53 -16.54
N LEU A 184 -22.68 -4.62 -15.82
CA LEU A 184 -21.57 -4.86 -14.94
C LEU A 184 -20.22 -4.75 -15.66
N ARG A 185 -20.05 -5.47 -16.77
CA ARG A 185 -18.84 -5.37 -17.59
C ARG A 185 -18.58 -3.93 -18.04
N ILE A 186 -19.63 -3.20 -18.43
CA ILE A 186 -19.54 -1.76 -18.75
C ILE A 186 -19.07 -0.96 -17.54
N ALA A 187 -19.70 -1.13 -16.37
CA ALA A 187 -19.33 -0.41 -15.16
C ALA A 187 -17.90 -0.72 -14.68
N ILE A 188 -17.43 -1.95 -14.83
CA ILE A 188 -16.04 -2.34 -14.57
C ILE A 188 -15.10 -1.58 -15.50
N ASN A 189 -15.39 -1.56 -16.79
CA ASN A 189 -14.57 -0.86 -17.79
C ASN A 189 -14.63 0.66 -17.63
N GLU A 190 -15.76 1.22 -17.21
CA GLU A 190 -15.91 2.66 -16.90
C GLU A 190 -15.13 3.04 -15.63
N ALA A 191 -15.14 2.20 -14.60
CA ALA A 191 -14.44 2.46 -13.34
C ALA A 191 -12.93 2.20 -13.42
N ALA A 192 -12.46 1.25 -14.24
CA ALA A 192 -11.06 0.81 -14.27
C ALA A 192 -10.06 1.96 -14.52
N PRO A 193 -10.27 2.91 -15.44
CA PRO A 193 -9.39 4.06 -15.59
C PRO A 193 -9.29 4.91 -14.32
N ALA A 194 -10.41 5.13 -13.63
CA ALA A 194 -10.44 5.90 -12.40
C ALA A 194 -9.76 5.15 -11.24
N VAL A 195 -9.96 3.85 -11.13
CA VAL A 195 -9.23 3.00 -10.16
C VAL A 195 -7.73 3.06 -10.41
N ARG A 196 -7.28 2.95 -11.67
CA ARG A 196 -5.87 3.13 -12.03
C ARG A 196 -5.33 4.48 -11.57
N THR A 197 -6.09 5.55 -11.73
CA THR A 197 -5.68 6.89 -11.27
C THR A 197 -5.54 6.95 -9.76
N VAL A 198 -6.49 6.39 -8.99
CA VAL A 198 -6.38 6.34 -7.52
C VAL A 198 -5.16 5.55 -7.07
N ILE A 199 -4.92 4.37 -7.67
CA ILE A 199 -3.75 3.55 -7.36
C ILE A 199 -2.46 4.30 -7.68
N LYS A 200 -2.39 4.93 -8.86
CA LYS A 200 -1.24 5.73 -9.27
C LYS A 200 -0.98 6.89 -8.30
N GLN A 201 -2.02 7.59 -7.83
CA GLN A 201 -1.84 8.67 -6.86
C GLN A 201 -1.30 8.13 -5.52
N LEU A 202 -1.75 6.95 -5.08
CA LEU A 202 -1.19 6.28 -3.91
C LEU A 202 0.28 5.89 -4.13
N GLU A 203 0.66 5.42 -5.31
CA GLU A 203 2.05 5.14 -5.68
C GLU A 203 2.90 6.42 -5.65
N GLU A 204 2.40 7.53 -6.18
CA GLU A 204 3.10 8.83 -6.23
C GLU A 204 3.29 9.41 -4.83
N ASP A 205 2.25 9.38 -3.98
CA ASP A 205 2.35 9.86 -2.60
C ASP A 205 3.34 9.00 -1.78
N LEU A 206 3.28 7.67 -1.96
CA LEU A 206 4.16 6.76 -1.24
C LEU A 206 5.61 6.85 -1.73
N SER A 207 5.84 6.89 -3.04
CA SER A 207 7.18 6.92 -3.62
C SER A 207 7.82 8.30 -3.55
N GLY A 208 7.10 9.36 -3.91
CA GLY A 208 7.61 10.71 -4.07
C GLY A 208 7.68 11.50 -2.77
N VAL A 209 6.78 11.22 -1.82
CA VAL A 209 6.74 11.95 -0.54
C VAL A 209 7.21 11.05 0.59
N VAL A 210 6.49 9.97 0.87
CA VAL A 210 6.72 9.19 2.11
C VAL A 210 8.08 8.50 2.09
N PHE A 211 8.36 7.74 1.04
CA PHE A 211 9.58 6.95 0.95
C PHE A 211 10.83 7.84 0.89
N GLN A 212 10.84 8.87 0.04
CA GLN A 212 11.99 9.78 -0.07
C GLN A 212 12.26 10.56 1.21
N GLN A 213 11.23 11.07 1.89
CA GLN A 213 11.42 11.79 3.15
C GLN A 213 12.02 10.89 4.23
N ARG A 214 11.51 9.67 4.38
CA ARG A 214 12.11 8.71 5.32
C ARG A 214 13.52 8.31 4.94
N LEU A 215 13.78 8.05 3.65
CA LEU A 215 15.11 7.67 3.19
C LEU A 215 16.15 8.77 3.49
N THR A 216 15.81 10.02 3.16
CA THR A 216 16.67 11.16 3.44
C THR A 216 16.80 11.41 4.94
N GLY A 217 15.74 11.26 5.71
CA GLY A 217 15.76 11.39 7.17
C GLY A 217 16.63 10.33 7.86
N TYR A 218 16.55 9.06 7.45
CA TYR A 218 17.42 8.01 7.99
C TYR A 218 18.88 8.29 7.67
N SER A 219 19.18 8.73 6.43
CA SER A 219 20.53 9.15 6.05
C SER A 219 21.02 10.33 6.91
N GLN A 220 20.16 11.34 7.15
CA GLN A 220 20.47 12.46 8.02
C GLN A 220 20.75 12.02 9.46
N ALA A 221 19.97 11.09 10.00
CA ALA A 221 20.17 10.56 11.35
C ALA A 221 21.54 9.88 11.50
N VAL A 222 21.91 9.00 10.55
CA VAL A 222 23.21 8.33 10.53
C VAL A 222 24.34 9.35 10.43
N ASN A 223 24.26 10.27 9.47
CA ASN A 223 25.30 11.28 9.26
C ASN A 223 25.46 12.22 10.45
N GLY A 224 24.35 12.62 11.09
CA GLY A 224 24.38 13.46 12.28
C GLY A 224 25.14 12.80 13.43
N LEU A 225 24.89 11.52 13.68
CA LEU A 225 25.58 10.76 14.72
C LEU A 225 27.07 10.57 14.41
N ILE A 226 27.42 10.26 13.16
CA ILE A 226 28.83 10.13 12.72
C ILE A 226 29.59 11.44 12.91
N VAL A 227 29.02 12.57 12.44
CA VAL A 227 29.63 13.89 12.62
C VAL A 227 29.81 14.20 14.11
N PHE A 228 28.78 13.98 14.92
CA PHE A 228 28.87 14.25 16.37
C PHE A 228 29.93 13.39 17.07
N TYR A 229 30.04 12.10 16.70
CA TYR A 229 31.08 11.21 17.20
C TYR A 229 32.47 11.73 16.84
N ASN A 230 32.71 12.01 15.55
CA ASN A 230 34.01 12.44 15.07
C ASN A 230 34.42 13.77 15.68
N CYS A 231 33.50 14.73 15.81
CA CYS A 231 33.76 16.01 16.49
C CYS A 231 34.08 15.85 17.99
N SER A 232 33.64 14.76 18.62
CA SER A 232 34.00 14.45 20.00
C SER A 232 35.41 13.88 20.16
N VAL A 233 35.97 13.34 19.08
CA VAL A 233 37.31 12.74 19.02
C VAL A 233 38.32 13.75 18.52
N ASP A 234 37.98 14.44 17.43
CA ASP A 234 38.77 15.47 16.78
C ASP A 234 37.88 16.70 16.50
N PRO A 235 38.00 17.78 17.31
CA PRO A 235 37.27 19.03 17.08
C PRO A 235 37.61 19.73 15.74
N ALA A 236 38.67 19.32 15.05
CA ALA A 236 39.02 19.82 13.72
C ALA A 236 38.42 18.97 12.58
N PHE A 237 37.68 17.90 12.89
CA PHE A 237 36.99 17.08 11.90
C PHE A 237 36.03 17.93 11.04
N GLU A 238 36.26 17.93 9.73
CA GLU A 238 35.50 18.69 8.72
C GLU A 238 35.12 20.11 9.16
N ALA A 239 36.09 21.03 9.04
CA ALA A 239 35.97 22.42 9.46
C ALA A 239 34.64 23.06 9.02
N GLY A 240 33.80 23.39 10.02
CA GLY A 240 32.48 24.00 9.81
C GLY A 240 31.29 23.11 10.14
N LEU A 241 31.48 21.80 10.33
CA LEU A 241 30.41 20.88 10.71
C LEU A 241 30.31 20.63 12.22
N CYS A 242 31.42 20.71 12.94
CA CYS A 242 31.41 20.47 14.38
C CYS A 242 30.63 21.54 15.16
N PRO A 243 29.78 21.13 16.12
CA PRO A 243 29.09 22.08 16.98
C PRO A 243 30.11 22.81 17.87
N LYS A 244 29.75 24.02 18.32
CA LYS A 244 30.59 24.87 19.15
C LYS A 244 29.89 25.16 20.49
N PRO A 245 30.48 24.80 21.64
CA PRO A 245 31.74 24.07 21.79
C PRO A 245 31.65 22.62 21.28
N ALA A 246 32.80 22.03 20.93
CA ALA A 246 32.86 20.63 20.52
C ALA A 246 32.44 19.72 21.69
N PRO A 247 31.75 18.60 21.42
CA PRO A 247 31.28 17.72 22.46
C PRO A 247 32.48 17.01 23.11
N THR A 248 32.46 16.88 24.43
CA THR A 248 33.46 16.08 25.15
C THR A 248 32.75 14.85 25.70
N LEU A 249 33.10 13.67 25.18
CA LEU A 249 32.45 12.40 25.54
C LEU A 249 33.44 11.47 26.25
N SER A 250 32.96 10.76 27.28
CA SER A 250 33.68 9.67 27.92
C SER A 250 33.84 8.47 26.95
N LEU A 251 34.74 7.53 27.28
CA LEU A 251 34.88 6.30 26.51
C LEU A 251 33.56 5.49 26.44
N GLU A 252 32.81 5.46 27.54
CA GLU A 252 31.50 4.79 27.61
C GLU A 252 30.48 5.48 26.71
N GLN A 253 30.40 6.82 26.76
CA GLN A 253 29.52 7.60 25.88
C GLN A 253 29.88 7.45 24.40
N ARG A 254 31.17 7.37 24.08
CA ARG A 254 31.63 7.09 22.71
C ARG A 254 31.22 5.69 22.25
N ARG A 255 31.29 4.68 23.13
CA ARG A 255 30.85 3.31 22.82
C ARG A 255 29.33 3.27 22.57
N ASP A 256 28.55 3.91 23.43
CA ASP A 256 27.09 4.03 23.26
C ASP A 256 26.74 4.72 21.93
N LEU A 257 27.45 5.79 21.59
CA LEU A 257 27.25 6.49 20.31
C LEU A 257 27.60 5.63 19.09
N LEU A 258 28.65 4.81 19.16
CA LEU A 258 28.98 3.86 18.09
C LEU A 258 27.88 2.79 17.90
N ASN A 259 27.28 2.30 18.98
CA ASN A 259 26.13 1.39 18.90
C ASN A 259 24.95 2.07 18.22
N LYS A 260 24.63 3.32 18.62
CA LYS A 260 23.56 4.12 17.98
C LYS A 260 23.81 4.38 16.50
N ILE A 261 25.06 4.61 16.09
CA ILE A 261 25.43 4.73 14.67
C ILE A 261 25.14 3.43 13.93
N ASN A 262 25.55 2.28 14.48
CA ASN A 262 25.29 0.97 13.90
C ASN A 262 23.78 0.69 13.76
N ASP A 263 22.98 0.99 14.79
CA ASP A 263 21.53 0.78 14.76
C ASP A 263 20.81 1.72 13.80
N ALA A 264 21.26 2.99 13.70
CA ALA A 264 20.78 3.92 12.69
C ALA A 264 21.11 3.44 11.27
N ALA A 265 22.33 2.94 11.04
CA ALA A 265 22.75 2.41 9.74
C ALA A 265 21.95 1.16 9.35
N ASN A 266 21.74 0.23 10.29
CA ASN A 266 20.90 -0.95 10.06
C ASN A 266 19.46 -0.58 9.69
N ARG A 267 18.88 0.44 10.35
CA ARG A 267 17.55 0.95 10.00
C ARG A 267 17.51 1.58 8.61
N TYR A 268 18.53 2.36 8.24
CA TYR A 268 18.66 2.95 6.91
C TYR A 268 18.70 1.86 5.82
N GLU A 269 19.58 0.87 5.96
CA GLU A 269 19.70 -0.21 4.98
C GLU A 269 18.44 -1.09 4.91
N LEU A 270 17.84 -1.41 6.06
CA LEU A 270 16.59 -2.18 6.09
C LEU A 270 15.45 -1.41 5.41
N PHE A 271 15.29 -0.12 5.68
CA PHE A 271 14.26 0.71 5.05
C PHE A 271 14.48 0.81 3.53
N LYS A 272 15.72 1.07 3.11
CA LYS A 272 16.11 1.16 1.70
C LYS A 272 15.82 -0.14 0.95
N ALA A 273 16.08 -1.28 1.57
CA ALA A 273 15.84 -2.61 0.98
C ALA A 273 14.35 -3.01 0.92
N ASN A 274 13.47 -2.34 1.68
CA ASN A 274 12.06 -2.72 1.80
C ASN A 274 11.13 -1.57 1.38
N ASN A 275 11.17 -1.23 0.09
CA ASN A 275 10.34 -0.18 -0.47
C ASN A 275 8.85 -0.61 -0.55
N PRO A 276 7.91 0.08 0.14
CA PRO A 276 6.51 -0.30 0.14
C PRO A 276 5.79 -0.05 -1.21
N VAL A 277 6.41 0.67 -2.15
CA VAL A 277 5.83 1.00 -3.47
C VAL A 277 5.49 -0.26 -4.26
N GLU A 278 6.30 -1.31 -4.16
CA GLU A 278 6.07 -2.58 -4.87
C GLU A 278 4.72 -3.23 -4.52
N SER A 279 4.24 -3.04 -3.28
CA SER A 279 2.96 -3.58 -2.84
C SER A 279 1.76 -2.87 -3.47
N ILE A 280 1.88 -1.56 -3.72
CA ILE A 280 0.85 -0.79 -4.44
C ILE A 280 0.89 -1.11 -5.94
N THR A 281 2.09 -1.30 -6.50
CA THR A 281 2.25 -1.77 -7.88
C THR A 281 1.65 -3.16 -8.08
N SER A 282 1.86 -4.07 -7.14
CA SER A 282 1.25 -5.40 -7.20
C SER A 282 -0.28 -5.35 -7.02
N LEU A 283 -0.81 -4.39 -6.23
CA LEU A 283 -2.25 -4.12 -6.15
C LEU A 283 -2.82 -3.67 -7.51
N ARG A 284 -2.10 -2.79 -8.24
CA ARG A 284 -2.46 -2.37 -9.60
C ARG A 284 -2.55 -3.57 -10.54
N ASP A 285 -1.53 -4.42 -10.53
CA ASP A 285 -1.44 -5.55 -11.44
C ASP A 285 -2.52 -6.60 -11.13
N ALA A 286 -2.82 -6.83 -9.84
CA ALA A 286 -3.97 -7.63 -9.41
C ALA A 286 -5.31 -7.04 -9.90
N HIS A 287 -5.49 -5.72 -9.79
CA HIS A 287 -6.69 -5.05 -10.31
C HIS A 287 -6.83 -5.20 -11.83
N GLU A 288 -5.75 -4.99 -12.60
CA GLU A 288 -5.77 -5.18 -14.05
C GLU A 288 -6.12 -6.62 -14.45
N ALA A 289 -5.59 -7.60 -13.72
CA ALA A 289 -5.91 -8.99 -13.97
C ALA A 289 -7.38 -9.32 -13.62
N LEU A 290 -7.92 -8.72 -12.56
CA LEU A 290 -9.35 -8.83 -12.21
C LEU A 290 -10.24 -8.24 -13.31
N VAL A 291 -9.90 -7.05 -13.83
CA VAL A 291 -10.63 -6.40 -14.94
C VAL A 291 -10.59 -7.28 -16.20
N LYS A 292 -9.43 -7.83 -16.55
CA LYS A 292 -9.29 -8.74 -17.71
C LYS A 292 -10.15 -9.99 -17.54
N TYR A 293 -10.07 -10.66 -16.40
CA TYR A 293 -10.86 -11.86 -16.12
C TYR A 293 -12.37 -11.58 -16.09
N ALA A 294 -12.79 -10.43 -15.55
CA ALA A 294 -14.19 -10.03 -15.56
C ALA A 294 -14.75 -9.82 -16.99
N ASN A 295 -13.90 -9.41 -17.94
CA ASN A 295 -14.27 -9.21 -19.35
C ASN A 295 -14.21 -10.52 -20.16
N ASP A 296 -13.24 -11.38 -19.89
CA ASP A 296 -13.03 -12.67 -20.54
C ASP A 296 -12.62 -13.71 -19.50
N ARG A 297 -13.56 -14.61 -19.18
CA ARG A 297 -13.41 -15.67 -18.17
C ARG A 297 -12.69 -16.92 -18.69
N SER A 298 -11.82 -16.77 -19.69
CA SER A 298 -11.02 -17.86 -20.21
C SER A 298 -10.06 -18.44 -19.14
N PRO A 299 -9.71 -19.74 -19.21
CA PRO A 299 -8.74 -20.35 -18.29
C PRO A 299 -7.39 -19.62 -18.26
N LYS A 300 -7.00 -19.01 -19.39
CA LYS A 300 -5.80 -18.18 -19.49
C LYS A 300 -5.87 -16.96 -18.59
N ASN A 301 -6.98 -16.22 -18.60
CA ASN A 301 -7.13 -15.02 -17.79
C ASN A 301 -7.35 -15.35 -16.31
N LEU A 302 -7.96 -16.50 -16.02
CA LEU A 302 -8.02 -17.03 -14.66
C LEU A 302 -6.62 -17.31 -14.12
N ALA A 303 -5.76 -18.01 -14.89
CA ALA A 303 -4.39 -18.27 -14.49
C ALA A 303 -3.57 -16.98 -14.29
N ALA A 304 -3.75 -15.99 -15.17
CA ALA A 304 -3.11 -14.68 -15.03
C ALA A 304 -3.58 -13.92 -13.78
N LEU A 305 -4.88 -13.97 -13.48
CA LEU A 305 -5.43 -13.42 -12.24
C LEU A 305 -4.82 -14.09 -11.02
N VAL A 306 -4.82 -15.42 -10.99
CA VAL A 306 -4.23 -16.19 -9.89
C VAL A 306 -2.78 -15.79 -9.64
N ALA A 307 -1.95 -15.71 -10.68
CA ALA A 307 -0.56 -15.29 -10.56
C ALA A 307 -0.40 -13.86 -10.01
N ALA A 308 -1.24 -12.93 -10.46
CA ALA A 308 -1.22 -11.54 -9.98
C ALA A 308 -1.62 -11.42 -8.49
N LEU A 309 -2.63 -12.20 -8.06
CA LEU A 309 -3.03 -12.25 -6.64
C LEU A 309 -1.93 -12.85 -5.76
N ASP A 310 -1.26 -13.90 -6.22
CA ASP A 310 -0.14 -14.52 -5.50
C ASP A 310 1.05 -13.56 -5.36
N SER A 311 1.38 -12.81 -6.44
CA SER A 311 2.41 -11.77 -6.42
C SER A 311 2.06 -10.65 -5.43
N PHE A 312 0.81 -10.19 -5.45
CA PHE A 312 0.33 -9.18 -4.51
C PHE A 312 0.41 -9.63 -3.06
N ARG A 313 0.01 -10.88 -2.76
CA ARG A 313 0.15 -11.45 -1.42
C ARG A 313 1.61 -11.47 -0.97
N SER A 314 2.51 -11.98 -1.80
CA SER A 314 3.94 -12.05 -1.47
C SER A 314 4.53 -10.68 -1.16
N SER A 315 4.18 -9.67 -1.97
CA SER A 315 4.63 -8.29 -1.73
C SER A 315 4.03 -7.71 -0.44
N ALA A 316 2.75 -7.97 -0.16
CA ALA A 316 2.08 -7.54 1.07
C ALA A 316 2.75 -8.12 2.32
N GLU A 317 3.07 -9.41 2.31
CA GLU A 317 3.76 -10.11 3.41
C GLU A 317 5.17 -9.56 3.63
N GLN A 318 5.92 -9.29 2.56
CA GLN A 318 7.26 -8.70 2.64
C GLN A 318 7.22 -7.32 3.28
N VAL A 319 6.33 -6.44 2.83
CA VAL A 319 6.20 -5.08 3.38
C VAL A 319 5.75 -5.11 4.85
N ALA A 320 4.79 -5.99 5.20
CA ALA A 320 4.37 -6.17 6.59
C ALA A 320 5.52 -6.66 7.49
N GLY A 321 6.30 -7.64 7.02
CA GLY A 321 7.48 -8.13 7.73
C GLY A 321 8.55 -7.06 7.92
N ALA A 322 8.76 -6.20 6.93
CA ALA A 322 9.69 -5.07 7.03
C ALA A 322 9.26 -4.05 8.08
N VAL A 323 7.97 -3.70 8.14
CA VAL A 323 7.42 -2.80 9.17
C VAL A 323 7.66 -3.33 10.58
N ILE A 324 7.45 -4.64 10.79
CA ILE A 324 7.71 -5.29 12.09
C ILE A 324 9.19 -5.17 12.46
N LYS A 325 10.09 -5.54 11.55
CA LYS A 325 11.55 -5.47 11.79
C LYS A 325 12.02 -4.05 12.09
N LEU A 326 11.52 -3.04 11.37
CA LEU A 326 11.84 -1.63 11.63
C LEU A 326 11.38 -1.18 13.02
N ARG A 327 10.21 -1.64 13.46
CA ARG A 327 9.68 -1.34 14.80
C ARG A 327 10.49 -2.01 15.90
N ASP A 328 10.91 -3.25 15.70
CA ASP A 328 11.68 -3.98 16.70
C ASP A 328 13.07 -3.37 16.90
N LEU A 329 13.71 -2.90 15.82
CA LEU A 329 14.96 -2.12 15.92
C LEU A 329 14.80 -0.81 16.70
N LYS A 330 13.63 -0.18 16.67
CA LYS A 330 13.34 1.03 17.46
C LYS A 330 13.16 0.74 18.95
N ARG A 331 12.73 -0.47 19.33
CA ARG A 331 12.48 -0.84 20.73
C ARG A 331 13.72 -1.32 21.48
N GLY A 332 14.81 -1.59 20.76
CA GLY A 332 16.11 -1.96 21.34
C GLY A 332 16.95 -0.77 21.83
N GLU A 333 16.46 0.46 21.64
CA GLU A 333 17.04 1.73 22.13
C GLU A 333 16.49 2.12 23.50
#